data_AF-A0A9D1LHA7-F1
#
_entry.id   AF-A0A9D1LHA7-F1
#
_cell.length_a   1.000
_cell.length_b   1.000
_cell.length_c   1.000
_cell.angle_alpha   90.00
_cell.angle_beta   90.00
_cell.angle_gamma   90.00
#
_symmetry.space_group_name_H-M   'P 1'
#
loop_
_entity.id
_entity.type
_entity.pdbx_description
1 polymer ?
#
loop_
_entity_poly.entity_id
_entity_poly.type
_entity_poly.pdbx_seq_one_letter_code
_entity_poly.pdbx_strand_id
1 'polypeptide(L)'
;VYSTNFSLLSKPDDRYAKIESIWVDHNQMRDGVKGMLIHVKFSVYNMLNRTGRCNAYFFYDNADYAPLQDLNNSYCTTSGHVAMGRDFTPPYKDTTYNDFTLFIPYSELHVTGKQSLKFNICIYDKESGEWLCDESWQYFTYGY
;
A
#
# COMPACT_ATOMS: atom_id res chain seq x y z
N VAL A 1 0.96 45.82 -0.79
CA VAL A 1 2.39 45.96 -0.43
C VAL A 1 2.56 45.23 0.91
N TYR A 2 3.06 44.01 1.09
CA TYR A 2 3.79 42.99 0.31
C TYR A 2 3.11 41.63 0.60
N SER A 3 2.74 40.81 -0.40
CA SER A 3 3.50 39.65 -0.90
C SER A 3 4.03 38.71 0.20
N THR A 4 3.38 37.56 0.35
CA THR A 4 4.10 36.30 0.53
C THR A 4 3.64 35.34 -0.54
N ASN A 5 4.37 35.35 -1.67
CA ASN A 5 4.39 34.23 -2.58
C ASN A 5 4.82 33.01 -1.78
N PHE A 6 3.87 32.12 -1.45
CA PHE A 6 4.20 30.78 -0.99
C PHE A 6 4.92 30.12 -2.17
N SER A 7 6.20 29.89 -2.01
CA SER A 7 7.12 29.44 -3.04
C SER A 7 6.65 28.12 -3.66
N LEU A 8 5.93 28.21 -4.80
CA LEU A 8 5.74 27.12 -5.76
C LEU A 8 7.01 26.90 -6.58
N LEU A 9 8.14 26.75 -5.89
CA LEU A 9 9.29 26.05 -6.41
C LEU A 9 9.25 24.71 -5.68
N SER A 10 8.52 23.74 -6.25
CA SER A 10 8.81 22.35 -5.94
C SER A 10 10.31 22.18 -6.11
N LYS A 11 10.98 21.67 -5.09
CA LYS A 11 12.40 21.40 -5.20
C LYS A 11 12.54 20.44 -6.39
N PRO A 12 13.45 20.67 -7.35
CA PRO A 12 13.57 19.82 -8.53
C PRO A 12 13.90 18.34 -8.25
N ASP A 13 14.03 17.96 -6.97
CA ASP A 13 14.27 16.62 -6.43
C ASP A 13 13.29 16.20 -5.32
N ASP A 14 12.16 16.88 -5.12
CA ASP A 14 11.15 16.41 -4.16
C ASP A 14 10.58 15.08 -4.66
N ARG A 15 10.89 14.00 -3.95
CA ARG A 15 10.36 12.66 -4.23
C ARG A 15 8.92 12.60 -3.75
N TYR A 16 8.05 12.08 -4.60
CA TYR A 16 6.67 11.83 -4.23
C TYR A 16 6.11 10.68 -5.05
N ALA A 17 4.98 10.15 -4.58
CA ALA A 17 4.23 9.14 -5.28
C ALA A 17 2.78 9.59 -5.46
N LYS A 18 2.13 9.07 -6.49
CA LYS A 18 0.70 9.26 -6.73
C LYS A 18 0.08 7.91 -7.01
N ILE A 19 -0.92 7.53 -6.23
CA ILE A 19 -1.76 6.38 -6.54
C ILE A 19 -2.88 6.87 -7.48
N GLU A 20 -3.00 6.25 -8.65
CA GLU A 20 -4.03 6.62 -9.63
C GLU A 20 -5.28 5.73 -9.53
N SER A 21 -5.13 4.44 -9.25
CA SER A 21 -6.27 3.53 -9.07
C SER A 21 -5.89 2.28 -8.30
N ILE A 22 -6.85 1.75 -7.53
CA ILE A 22 -6.75 0.47 -6.84
C ILE A 22 -7.99 -0.36 -7.19
N TRP A 23 -7.78 -1.63 -7.54
CA TRP A 23 -8.87 -2.61 -7.68
C TRP A 23 -8.45 -3.96 -7.10
N VAL A 24 -9.44 -4.82 -6.82
CA VAL A 24 -9.20 -6.07 -6.10
C VAL A 24 -9.91 -7.20 -6.81
N ASP A 25 -9.14 -8.24 -7.13
CA ASP A 25 -9.67 -9.53 -7.55
C ASP A 25 -9.77 -10.43 -6.32
N HIS A 26 -11.00 -10.74 -5.92
CA HIS A 26 -11.28 -11.63 -4.81
C HIS A 26 -11.14 -13.10 -5.21
N ASN A 27 -10.90 -13.97 -4.23
CA ASN A 27 -10.94 -15.43 -4.37
C ASN A 27 -9.91 -15.99 -5.37
N GLN A 28 -8.80 -15.30 -5.53
CA GLN A 28 -7.71 -15.76 -6.39
C GLN A 28 -6.93 -16.89 -5.72
N MET A 29 -6.49 -17.85 -6.54
CA MET A 29 -5.66 -18.98 -6.10
C MET A 29 -4.20 -18.72 -6.46
N ARG A 30 -3.30 -18.81 -5.48
CA ARG A 30 -1.84 -18.76 -5.68
C ARG A 30 -1.18 -19.82 -4.82
N ASP A 31 -0.38 -20.67 -5.45
CA ASP A 31 0.36 -21.76 -4.77
C ASP A 31 -0.53 -22.64 -3.88
N GLY A 32 -1.76 -22.90 -4.33
CA GLY A 32 -2.75 -23.71 -3.60
C GLY A 32 -3.52 -22.99 -2.50
N VAL A 33 -3.26 -21.70 -2.26
CA VAL A 33 -3.90 -20.90 -1.21
C VAL A 33 -4.84 -19.87 -1.82
N LYS A 34 -6.03 -19.71 -1.21
CA LYS A 34 -7.05 -18.74 -1.61
C LYS A 34 -6.80 -17.39 -0.94
N GLY A 35 -6.85 -16.31 -1.71
CA GLY A 35 -6.62 -14.96 -1.22
C GLY A 35 -7.27 -13.86 -2.06
N MET A 36 -6.82 -12.63 -1.81
CA MET A 36 -7.15 -11.48 -2.66
C MET A 36 -5.89 -11.02 -3.40
N LEU A 37 -6.09 -10.63 -4.66
CA LEU A 37 -5.07 -9.98 -5.47
C LEU A 37 -5.44 -8.49 -5.56
N ILE A 38 -4.62 -7.66 -4.93
CA ILE A 38 -4.76 -6.21 -4.94
C ILE A 38 -3.92 -5.68 -6.10
N HIS A 39 -4.53 -4.89 -6.97
CA HIS A 39 -3.86 -4.22 -8.07
C HIS A 39 -3.75 -2.74 -7.76
N VAL A 40 -2.55 -2.20 -7.93
CA VAL A 40 -2.25 -0.79 -7.68
C VAL A 40 -1.63 -0.19 -8.94
N LYS A 41 -2.28 0.84 -9.47
CA LYS A 41 -1.70 1.74 -10.46
C LYS A 41 -1.16 2.96 -9.74
N PHE A 42 0.14 3.20 -9.84
CA PHE A 42 0.78 4.34 -9.21
C PHE A 42 1.97 4.85 -10.04
N SER A 43 2.26 6.14 -9.88
CA SER A 43 3.46 6.79 -10.39
C SER A 43 4.37 7.21 -9.24
N VAL A 44 5.68 7.09 -9.47
CA VAL A 44 6.73 7.62 -8.59
C VAL A 44 7.61 8.59 -9.35
N TYR A 45 8.03 9.65 -8.67
CA TYR A 45 8.80 10.74 -9.24
C TYR A 45 10.12 10.91 -8.49
N ASN A 46 11.19 11.22 -9.22
CA ASN A 46 12.54 11.36 -8.66
C ASN A 46 13.09 10.08 -7.96
N MET A 47 12.71 8.89 -8.43
CA MET A 47 13.01 7.59 -7.77
C MET A 47 13.90 6.65 -8.59
N LEU A 48 14.64 7.14 -9.60
CA LEU A 48 15.55 6.32 -10.42
C LEU A 48 16.52 5.52 -9.56
N ASN A 49 16.58 4.19 -9.79
CA ASN A 49 17.45 3.25 -9.08
C ASN A 49 17.26 3.20 -7.56
N ARG A 50 16.18 3.80 -7.04
CA ARG A 50 15.85 3.77 -5.62
C ARG A 50 14.93 2.61 -5.32
N THR A 51 15.13 1.95 -4.18
CA THR A 51 14.22 0.89 -3.75
C THR A 51 13.00 1.48 -3.06
N GLY A 52 11.85 1.42 -3.73
CA GLY A 52 10.56 1.72 -3.14
C GLY A 52 9.86 0.45 -2.64
N ARG A 53 8.84 0.63 -1.80
CA ARG A 53 7.96 -0.46 -1.35
C ARG A 53 6.50 -0.01 -1.39
N CYS A 54 5.67 -0.79 -2.07
CA CYS A 54 4.22 -0.64 -2.02
C CYS A 54 3.69 -1.58 -0.93
N ASN A 55 3.04 -1.01 0.08
CA ASN A 55 2.51 -1.73 1.24
C ASN A 55 0.99 -1.61 1.29
N ALA A 56 0.32 -2.70 1.66
CA ALA A 56 -1.08 -2.75 2.06
C ALA A 56 -1.14 -3.04 3.57
N TYR A 57 -1.75 -2.14 4.33
CA TYR A 57 -2.00 -2.29 5.77
C TYR A 57 -3.47 -2.56 6.02
N PHE A 58 -3.80 -3.57 6.82
CA PHE A 58 -5.17 -4.05 6.98
C PHE A 58 -5.76 -3.66 8.34
N PHE A 59 -7.03 -3.25 8.32
CA PHE A 59 -7.74 -2.73 9.48
C PHE A 59 -9.18 -3.23 9.50
N TYR A 60 -9.78 -3.25 10.69
CA TYR A 60 -11.22 -3.30 10.82
C TYR A 60 -11.84 -2.02 10.28
N ASP A 61 -12.97 -2.15 9.58
CA ASP A 61 -13.78 -0.98 9.22
C ASP A 61 -14.73 -0.62 10.36
N ASN A 62 -14.16 -0.16 11.46
CA ASN A 62 -14.87 0.30 12.65
C ASN A 62 -14.39 1.72 13.05
N ALA A 63 -15.05 2.31 14.05
CA ALA A 63 -14.75 3.67 14.50
C ALA A 63 -13.33 3.86 15.04
N ASP A 64 -12.72 2.78 15.54
CA ASP A 64 -11.38 2.79 16.14
C ASP A 64 -10.25 2.60 15.12
N TYR A 65 -10.58 2.31 13.85
CA TYR A 65 -9.61 2.02 12.79
C TYR A 65 -8.57 0.99 13.24
N ALA A 66 -9.02 -0.03 13.99
CA ALA A 66 -8.12 -0.96 14.65
C ALA A 66 -7.33 -1.79 13.62
N PRO A 67 -5.99 -1.84 13.67
CA PRO A 67 -5.20 -2.68 12.78
C PRO A 67 -5.45 -4.15 13.06
N LEU A 68 -5.48 -4.96 12.00
CA LEU A 68 -5.54 -6.42 12.16
C LEU A 68 -4.24 -6.92 12.79
N GLN A 69 -4.36 -7.83 13.74
CA GLN A 69 -3.22 -8.44 14.41
C GLN A 69 -2.75 -9.66 13.61
N ASP A 70 -1.46 -9.71 13.32
CA ASP A 70 -0.85 -10.90 12.75
C ASP A 70 -0.53 -11.92 13.86
N LEU A 71 -0.81 -13.20 13.60
CA LEU A 71 -0.68 -14.27 14.60
C LEU A 71 0.43 -15.27 14.29
N ASN A 72 1.12 -15.14 13.15
CA ASN A 72 2.09 -16.14 12.67
C ASN A 72 3.44 -15.57 12.17
N ASN A 73 3.63 -14.25 12.24
CA ASN A 73 4.78 -13.47 11.78
C ASN A 73 5.10 -13.58 10.28
N SER A 74 4.11 -13.88 9.43
CA SER A 74 4.33 -14.12 7.99
C SER A 74 3.98 -12.91 7.11
N TYR A 75 2.90 -12.21 7.44
CA TYR A 75 2.43 -11.02 6.69
C TYR A 75 2.26 -9.87 7.65
N CYS A 76 3.34 -9.44 8.31
CA CYS A 76 3.25 -8.46 9.38
C CYS A 76 4.22 -7.27 9.22
N THR A 77 3.84 -6.18 9.85
CA THR A 77 4.76 -5.08 10.17
C THR A 77 5.71 -5.49 11.30
N THR A 78 6.76 -4.70 11.52
CA THR A 78 7.65 -4.87 12.69
C THR A 78 6.91 -4.77 14.03
N SER A 79 5.72 -4.16 14.04
CA SER A 79 4.86 -4.01 15.22
C SER A 79 3.80 -5.11 15.36
N GLY A 80 3.81 -6.14 14.51
CA GLY A 80 2.90 -7.29 14.62
C GLY A 80 1.52 -7.11 13.99
N HIS A 81 1.31 -6.06 13.19
CA HIS A 81 0.05 -5.84 12.46
C HIS A 81 0.08 -6.44 11.06
N VAL A 82 -1.05 -6.95 10.56
CA VAL A 82 -1.15 -7.54 9.22
C VAL A 82 -0.81 -6.51 8.15
N ALA A 83 0.17 -6.85 7.32
CA ALA A 83 0.61 -6.06 6.19
C ALA A 83 1.17 -6.95 5.07
N MET A 84 0.91 -6.57 3.83
CA MET A 84 1.56 -7.17 2.66
C MET A 84 2.30 -6.09 1.90
N GLY A 85 3.58 -6.30 1.59
CA GLY A 85 4.35 -5.34 0.82
C GLY A 85 5.28 -6.01 -0.17
N ARG A 86 5.50 -5.33 -1.31
CA ARG A 86 6.46 -5.75 -2.33
C ARG A 86 7.32 -4.57 -2.74
N ASP A 87 8.61 -4.85 -2.89
CA ASP A 87 9.58 -3.86 -3.31
C ASP A 87 9.49 -3.62 -4.83
N PHE A 88 9.87 -2.43 -5.26
CA PHE A 88 10.01 -2.06 -6.66
C PHE A 88 11.23 -1.14 -6.83
N THR A 89 11.80 -1.11 -8.03
CA THR A 89 12.95 -0.25 -8.36
C THR A 89 12.67 0.42 -9.70
N PRO A 90 12.38 1.74 -9.72
CA PRO A 90 12.08 2.47 -10.95
C PRO A 90 13.28 2.48 -11.91
N PRO A 91 13.09 2.08 -13.19
CA PRO A 91 14.13 2.13 -14.21
C PRO A 91 14.37 3.55 -14.77
N TYR A 92 13.47 4.49 -14.47
CA TYR A 92 13.54 5.89 -14.90
C TYR A 92 13.31 6.83 -13.72
N LYS A 93 13.73 8.10 -13.88
CA LYS A 93 13.53 9.17 -12.89
C LYS A 93 12.08 9.23 -12.43
N ASP A 94 11.16 9.24 -13.39
CA ASP A 94 9.73 9.15 -13.17
C ASP A 94 9.23 7.85 -13.81
N THR A 95 8.45 7.06 -13.08
CA THR A 95 7.98 5.75 -13.55
C THR A 95 6.54 5.52 -13.11
N THR A 96 5.71 5.07 -14.06
CA THR A 96 4.34 4.59 -13.79
C THR A 96 4.31 3.07 -13.82
N TYR A 97 3.77 2.47 -12.76
CA TYR A 97 3.39 1.07 -12.70
C TYR A 97 1.91 0.96 -13.02
N ASN A 98 1.57 0.41 -14.19
CA ASN A 98 0.16 0.31 -14.62
C ASN A 98 -0.63 -0.77 -13.87
N ASP A 99 0.06 -1.82 -13.42
CA ASP A 99 -0.53 -2.93 -12.69
C ASP A 99 0.50 -3.56 -11.74
N PHE A 100 0.62 -3.00 -10.54
CA PHE A 100 1.44 -3.56 -9.48
C PHE A 100 0.60 -4.39 -8.52
N THR A 101 0.82 -5.70 -8.55
CA THR A 101 0.03 -6.65 -7.75
C THR A 101 0.57 -6.93 -6.33
N LEU A 102 -0.31 -7.02 -5.34
CA LEU A 102 -0.03 -7.56 -4.01
C LEU A 102 -0.99 -8.71 -3.76
N PHE A 103 -0.49 -9.89 -3.42
CA PHE A 103 -1.33 -11.04 -3.07
C PHE A 103 -1.23 -11.29 -1.57
N ILE A 104 -2.38 -11.33 -0.90
CA ILE A 104 -2.47 -11.74 0.51
C ILE A 104 -3.45 -12.91 0.63
N PRO A 105 -3.03 -14.03 1.24
CA PRO A 105 -3.94 -15.12 1.56
C PRO A 105 -5.02 -14.67 2.55
N TYR A 106 -6.22 -15.20 2.43
CA TYR A 106 -7.30 -14.87 3.37
C TYR A 106 -7.04 -15.38 4.79
N SER A 107 -6.28 -16.48 4.93
CA SER A 107 -5.86 -17.02 6.23
C SER A 107 -4.98 -16.05 7.01
N GLU A 108 -4.27 -15.15 6.34
CA GLU A 108 -3.31 -14.21 6.95
C GLU A 108 -3.98 -12.95 7.48
N LEU A 109 -5.29 -12.77 7.23
CA LEU A 109 -6.05 -11.68 7.84
C LEU A 109 -6.41 -11.99 9.30
N HIS A 110 -6.29 -13.26 9.73
CA HIS A 110 -6.58 -13.74 11.09
C HIS A 110 -7.95 -13.31 11.63
N VAL A 111 -8.93 -13.13 10.73
CA VAL A 111 -10.31 -12.77 11.08
C VAL A 111 -11.25 -13.95 10.92
N THR A 112 -12.23 -14.04 11.81
CA THR A 112 -13.27 -15.07 11.79
C THR A 112 -14.64 -14.48 11.51
N GLY A 113 -15.47 -15.24 10.79
CA GLY A 113 -16.83 -14.83 10.44
C GLY A 113 -16.86 -13.73 9.39
N LYS A 114 -18.07 -13.24 9.09
CA LYS A 114 -18.24 -12.13 8.15
C LYS A 114 -17.80 -10.83 8.81
N GLN A 115 -16.90 -10.09 8.16
CA GLN A 115 -16.35 -8.83 8.69
C GLN A 115 -16.24 -7.75 7.61
N SER A 116 -16.54 -6.51 7.97
CA SER A 116 -16.21 -5.33 7.16
C SER A 116 -14.80 -4.89 7.48
N LEU A 117 -13.93 -4.88 6.48
CA LEU A 117 -12.52 -4.59 6.60
C LEU A 117 -12.14 -3.50 5.60
N LYS A 118 -11.00 -2.87 5.86
CA LYS A 118 -10.39 -1.94 4.93
C LYS A 118 -8.88 -2.12 4.91
N PHE A 119 -8.26 -1.66 3.85
CA PHE A 119 -6.81 -1.56 3.78
C PHE A 119 -6.37 -0.21 3.24
N ASN A 120 -5.18 0.22 3.66
CA ASN A 120 -4.53 1.42 3.17
C ASN A 120 -3.32 1.05 2.32
N ILE A 121 -3.22 1.60 1.11
CA ILE A 121 -2.04 1.46 0.26
C ILE A 121 -1.10 2.64 0.50
N CYS A 122 0.14 2.33 0.87
CA CYS A 122 1.19 3.31 1.07
C CYS A 122 2.40 3.01 0.18
N ILE A 123 3.04 4.06 -0.33
CA ILE A 123 4.30 3.99 -1.06
C ILE A 123 5.42 4.54 -0.17
N TYR A 124 6.45 3.74 0.04
CA TYR A 124 7.58 4.05 0.92
C TYR A 124 8.89 4.08 0.13
N ASP A 125 9.74 5.07 0.39
CA ASP A 125 11.14 5.08 -0.08
C ASP A 125 12.02 4.41 0.99
N LYS A 126 12.52 3.20 0.70
CA LYS A 126 13.34 2.45 1.66
C LYS A 126 14.72 3.06 1.88
N GLU A 127 15.19 3.89 0.96
CA GLU A 127 16.51 4.50 1.07
C GLU A 127 16.50 5.77 1.92
N SER A 128 15.47 6.63 1.79
CA SER A 128 15.33 7.79 2.67
C SER A 128 14.59 7.48 3.97
N GLY A 129 13.78 6.42 3.97
CA GLY A 129 12.94 6.06 5.09
C GLY A 129 11.65 6.88 5.17
N GLU A 130 11.20 7.46 4.06
CA GLU A 130 10.06 8.40 4.00
C GLU A 130 8.82 7.78 3.33
N TRP A 131 7.65 8.17 3.80
CA TRP A 131 6.38 7.91 3.11
C TRP A 131 6.21 8.89 1.96
N LEU A 132 6.03 8.36 0.75
CA LEU A 132 5.79 9.15 -0.47
C LEU A 132 4.31 9.35 -0.76
N CYS A 133 3.46 8.47 -0.22
CA CYS A 133 1.99 8.51 -0.26
C CYS A 133 1.44 7.55 0.80
N ASP A 134 0.46 7.96 1.60
CA ASP A 134 -0.02 7.23 2.78
C ASP A 134 -1.54 7.28 3.03
N GLU A 135 -2.35 7.74 2.07
CA GLU A 135 -3.80 7.93 2.24
C GLU A 135 -4.63 7.38 1.07
N SER A 136 -4.64 6.05 0.88
CA SER A 136 -5.44 5.39 -0.16
C SER A 136 -6.19 4.17 0.38
N TRP A 137 -7.38 4.44 0.90
CA TRP A 137 -8.24 3.47 1.60
C TRP A 137 -9.19 2.73 0.67
N GLN A 138 -9.11 1.40 0.67
CA GLN A 138 -10.13 0.55 0.05
C GLN A 138 -10.85 -0.32 1.06
N TYR A 139 -12.14 -0.53 0.79
CA TYR A 139 -13.07 -1.24 1.67
C TYR A 139 -13.45 -2.57 1.03
N PHE A 140 -13.57 -3.61 1.84
CA PHE A 140 -14.01 -4.92 1.40
C PHE A 140 -14.71 -5.67 2.53
N THR A 141 -15.38 -6.77 2.17
CA THR A 141 -16.01 -7.66 3.14
C THR A 141 -15.36 -9.03 3.06
N TYR A 142 -14.97 -9.55 4.22
CA TYR A 142 -14.45 -10.89 4.40
C TYR A 142 -15.56 -11.88 4.72
N GLY A 143 -15.42 -13.14 4.29
CA GLY A 143 -16.31 -14.25 4.66
C GLY A 143 -17.56 -14.43 3.79
N TYR A 144 -17.45 -14.20 2.47
CA TYR A 144 -18.47 -14.56 1.48
C TYR A 144 -18.29 -15.97 0.91
#